data_AF-A0A536UXK3-F1
#
_entry.id   AF-A0A536UXK3-F1
#
_cell.length_a   1.000
_cell.length_b   1.000
_cell.length_c   1.000
_cell.angle_alpha   90.00
_cell.angle_beta   90.00
_cell.angle_gamma   90.00
#
_symmetry.space_group_name_H-M   'P 1'
#
loop_
_entity.id
_entity.type
_entity.pdbx_description
1 polymer ?
#
loop_
_entity_poly.entity_id
_entity_poly.type
_entity_poly.pdbx_seq_one_letter_code
_entity_poly.pdbx_strand_id
1 'polypeptide(L)'
;MGSGECAACRCRGALILHPSTQPSRSRRCTGAFPEPTFRLPTGSIQRGQIASVADAITASHRRRHDAAPDVLVTAGAGAPCRRRCALSGGDNIVNATLRNCLLHLHRWTGLSLGLVLIVIAVTGAIVLFRPQLEPVVNRDLLTVPACTERSSIETLTANARAAHKEGQLDYIRMNRPEDGAARIPATRIRFTDQVFVFLNPCTGEVLGERPRYGGVLATMEQTHIFRFGPERSLITPISAIIFAIVLITGGVALWWPSRGRRFRDALRSPTRIPAGPARKLQLHKVAGVFAGLVLVSLVLTGLPLSFDWYRDGLYTITGSPRPSKFPPSKLPATGEARRVPMDTIWEKAQNLVPNWNEVLIHYPEKPKAPYDMYLIERDAPHPNARTMLFFDAYSGEVLRHTPYPQSSAGHKLYFWSISFHTGQFGDWPVQLVLLAGVLCVPLLAFTGTMSWLQRRNAAAARRRAVADQAGQTS
;
A
#
# COMPACT_ATOMS: atom_id res chain seq x y z
N MET A 1 34.47 -44.69 -51.50
CA MET A 1 33.22 -43.98 -51.78
C MET A 1 32.74 -43.36 -50.49
N GLY A 2 33.00 -42.07 -50.29
CA GLY A 2 32.63 -41.32 -49.09
C GLY A 2 32.18 -39.92 -49.50
N SER A 3 30.90 -39.63 -49.30
CA SER A 3 30.27 -38.31 -49.37
C SER A 3 30.42 -37.65 -47.99
N GLY A 4 30.79 -36.38 -47.82
CA GLY A 4 30.77 -35.21 -48.70
C GLY A 4 30.28 -34.04 -47.84
N GLU A 5 31.22 -33.30 -47.24
CA GLU A 5 30.99 -32.09 -46.45
C GLU A 5 30.55 -30.92 -47.34
N CYS A 6 29.58 -30.12 -46.86
CA CYS A 6 29.16 -28.88 -47.52
C CYS A 6 30.01 -27.70 -47.04
N ALA A 7 30.82 -27.16 -47.95
CA ALA A 7 31.58 -25.94 -47.78
C ALA A 7 30.75 -24.68 -48.15
N ALA A 8 31.14 -23.58 -47.51
CA ALA A 8 30.55 -22.25 -47.56
C ALA A 8 30.60 -21.57 -48.94
N CYS A 9 29.68 -20.63 -49.18
CA CYS A 9 29.80 -19.65 -50.26
C CYS A 9 29.63 -18.21 -49.73
N ARG A 10 30.72 -17.44 -49.81
CA ARG A 10 30.78 -15.97 -49.67
C ARG A 10 30.41 -15.33 -51.01
N CYS A 11 29.75 -14.18 -51.00
CA CYS A 11 29.76 -13.25 -52.14
C CYS A 11 30.28 -11.87 -51.73
N ARG A 12 31.31 -11.42 -52.44
CA ARG A 12 31.87 -10.05 -52.54
C ARG A 12 31.76 -9.61 -54.01
N GLY A 13 31.69 -8.30 -54.25
CA GLY A 13 31.84 -7.61 -55.55
C GLY A 13 30.61 -6.74 -55.86
N ALA A 14 30.59 -5.40 -55.83
CA ALA A 14 31.41 -4.35 -56.46
C ALA A 14 31.24 -4.22 -57.99
N LEU A 15 30.65 -3.11 -58.48
CA LEU A 15 30.92 -2.45 -59.78
C LEU A 15 30.17 -1.08 -59.84
N ILE A 16 30.85 0.08 -59.80
CA ILE A 16 31.31 1.01 -60.89
C ILE A 16 30.27 2.05 -61.40
N LEU A 17 30.74 3.31 -61.45
CA LEU A 17 30.13 4.60 -61.87
C LEU A 17 30.01 4.76 -63.41
N HIS A 18 29.08 5.60 -63.91
CA HIS A 18 29.29 6.96 -64.53
C HIS A 18 28.03 7.49 -65.31
N PRO A 19 27.96 8.74 -65.87
CA PRO A 19 27.01 9.79 -65.46
C PRO A 19 26.12 10.42 -66.59
N SER A 20 25.21 11.36 -66.26
CA SER A 20 24.80 12.47 -67.16
C SER A 20 24.07 13.65 -66.46
N THR A 21 24.77 14.79 -66.36
CA THR A 21 24.40 16.24 -66.48
C THR A 21 22.92 16.69 -66.55
N GLN A 22 22.39 17.46 -65.55
CA GLN A 22 22.22 18.95 -65.42
C GLN A 22 20.87 19.54 -65.98
N PRO A 23 20.38 20.77 -65.62
CA PRO A 23 20.36 21.49 -64.32
C PRO A 23 19.04 22.28 -64.01
N SER A 24 18.97 22.88 -62.81
CA SER A 24 18.23 24.12 -62.42
C SER A 24 16.72 24.08 -62.06
N ARG A 25 16.38 24.51 -60.83
CA ARG A 25 15.81 25.84 -60.51
C ARG A 25 15.19 25.87 -59.10
N SER A 26 15.63 26.85 -58.33
CA SER A 26 15.01 27.34 -57.10
C SER A 26 13.60 27.86 -57.33
N ARG A 27 12.64 27.52 -56.45
CA ARG A 27 11.48 28.37 -56.16
C ARG A 27 11.19 28.38 -54.66
N ARG A 28 11.40 29.55 -54.06
CA ARG A 28 10.73 30.00 -52.84
C ARG A 28 9.26 30.26 -53.20
N CYS A 29 8.33 29.84 -52.35
CA CYS A 29 6.98 30.38 -52.31
C CYS A 29 6.71 30.88 -50.89
N THR A 30 6.62 32.20 -50.80
CA THR A 30 6.01 33.00 -49.73
C THR A 30 4.49 32.87 -49.79
N GLY A 31 3.82 32.74 -48.64
CA GLY A 31 2.35 32.80 -48.56
C GLY A 31 1.89 32.83 -47.10
N ALA A 32 1.13 33.88 -46.75
CA ALA A 32 0.79 34.32 -45.40
C ALA A 32 -0.21 33.41 -44.65
N PHE A 33 -0.08 33.38 -43.32
CA PHE A 33 -1.07 32.83 -42.38
C PHE A 33 -2.01 33.95 -41.90
N PRO A 34 -3.34 33.73 -41.86
CA PRO A 34 -4.22 34.53 -41.02
C PRO A 34 -4.45 33.85 -39.66
N GLU A 35 -4.35 34.61 -38.58
CA GLU A 35 -4.73 34.22 -37.22
C GLU A 35 -6.25 34.00 -37.09
N PRO A 36 -6.73 32.99 -36.34
CA PRO A 36 -8.13 32.92 -35.96
C PRO A 36 -8.37 33.63 -34.61
N THR A 37 -9.21 34.65 -34.64
CA THR A 37 -9.83 35.26 -33.46
C THR A 37 -11.01 34.40 -33.01
N PHE A 38 -11.03 34.00 -31.73
CA PHE A 38 -12.11 33.21 -31.15
C PHE A 38 -12.97 34.11 -30.23
N ARG A 39 -14.25 34.32 -30.60
CA ARG A 39 -15.27 34.88 -29.70
C ARG A 39 -16.23 33.76 -29.28
N LEU A 40 -16.42 33.61 -27.97
CA LEU A 40 -17.43 32.74 -27.37
C LEU A 40 -18.78 33.47 -27.26
N PRO A 41 -19.91 32.85 -27.62
CA PRO A 41 -21.22 33.28 -27.15
C PRO A 41 -21.63 32.50 -25.90
N THR A 42 -22.04 33.26 -24.89
CA THR A 42 -22.78 32.86 -23.69
C THR A 42 -24.22 32.49 -24.06
N GLY A 43 -24.70 31.33 -23.62
CA GLY A 43 -26.11 30.93 -23.75
C GLY A 43 -26.41 29.56 -23.14
N SER A 44 -27.46 29.49 -22.34
CA SER A 44 -27.94 28.37 -21.52
C SER A 44 -28.29 27.08 -22.30
N ILE A 45 -27.84 25.93 -21.80
CA ILE A 45 -28.16 24.60 -22.36
C ILE A 45 -29.37 23.99 -21.64
N GLN A 46 -30.47 23.79 -22.37
CA GLN A 46 -31.55 22.86 -22.00
C GLN A 46 -31.20 21.42 -22.42
N ARG A 47 -31.61 20.44 -21.60
CA ARG A 47 -31.46 19.01 -21.84
C ARG A 47 -32.29 18.56 -23.04
N GLY A 48 -31.64 18.12 -24.11
CA GLY A 48 -32.33 17.37 -25.18
C GLY A 48 -31.69 17.47 -26.56
N GLN A 49 -30.40 17.15 -26.73
CA GLN A 49 -29.79 16.94 -28.05
C GLN A 49 -28.40 16.28 -27.91
N ILE A 50 -28.36 14.96 -27.69
CA ILE A 50 -27.10 14.17 -27.70
C ILE A 50 -27.15 13.04 -28.75
N ALA A 51 -28.23 12.91 -29.52
CA ALA A 51 -28.35 11.85 -30.53
C ALA A 51 -27.77 12.20 -31.92
N SER A 52 -27.64 13.48 -32.32
CA SER A 52 -27.30 13.79 -33.73
C SER A 52 -25.81 14.04 -34.03
N VAL A 53 -24.92 13.95 -33.04
CA VAL A 53 -23.46 14.10 -33.24
C VAL A 53 -22.76 12.74 -33.43
N ALA A 54 -23.35 11.65 -32.91
CA ALA A 54 -22.81 10.30 -33.05
C ALA A 54 -22.93 9.74 -34.49
N ASP A 55 -23.97 10.12 -35.23
CA ASP A 55 -24.20 9.65 -36.60
C ASP A 55 -23.27 10.34 -37.63
N ALA A 56 -22.88 11.60 -37.40
CA ALA A 56 -21.98 12.34 -38.28
C ALA A 56 -20.52 11.83 -38.22
N ILE A 57 -20.07 11.35 -37.06
CA ILE A 57 -18.70 10.85 -36.87
C ILE A 57 -18.53 9.44 -37.49
N THR A 58 -19.57 8.61 -37.39
CA THR A 58 -19.58 7.22 -37.92
C THR A 58 -19.55 7.18 -39.46
N ALA A 59 -20.12 8.18 -40.14
CA ALA A 59 -20.13 8.27 -41.61
C ALA A 59 -18.78 8.71 -42.23
N SER A 60 -17.90 9.37 -41.47
CA SER A 60 -16.57 9.77 -41.97
C SER A 60 -15.53 8.64 -41.93
N HIS A 61 -15.73 7.64 -41.07
CA HIS A 61 -14.78 6.54 -40.86
C HIS A 61 -14.92 5.40 -41.90
N ARG A 62 -16.09 5.24 -42.55
CA ARG A 62 -16.28 4.24 -43.62
C ARG A 62 -15.73 4.65 -44.99
N ARG A 63 -15.51 5.94 -45.25
CA ARG A 63 -15.08 6.42 -46.58
C ARG A 63 -13.56 6.43 -46.82
N ARG A 64 -12.73 6.02 -45.86
CA ARG A 64 -11.27 5.92 -46.05
C ARG A 64 -10.76 4.51 -46.41
N HIS A 65 -11.65 3.52 -46.54
CA HIS A 65 -11.23 2.13 -46.80
C HIS A 65 -11.32 1.69 -48.27
N ASP A 66 -11.97 2.46 -49.15
CA ASP A 66 -12.14 2.09 -50.57
C ASP A 66 -11.61 3.19 -51.50
N ALA A 67 -10.28 3.26 -51.66
CA ALA A 67 -9.65 3.97 -52.78
C ALA A 67 -8.18 3.55 -52.92
N ALA A 68 -7.94 2.44 -53.62
CA ALA A 68 -6.65 2.16 -54.26
C ALA A 68 -6.87 2.23 -55.77
N PRO A 69 -6.07 2.98 -56.54
CA PRO A 69 -6.18 2.97 -58.00
C PRO A 69 -5.59 1.66 -58.55
N ASP A 70 -6.34 1.01 -59.44
CA ASP A 70 -5.87 -0.09 -60.28
C ASP A 70 -4.79 0.42 -61.23
N VAL A 71 -3.54 0.03 -60.99
CA VAL A 71 -2.46 0.12 -61.99
C VAL A 71 -2.31 -1.26 -62.62
N LEU A 72 -2.78 -1.37 -63.87
CA LEU A 72 -2.58 -2.53 -64.72
C LEU A 72 -1.09 -2.67 -65.06
N VAL A 73 -0.40 -3.66 -64.49
CA VAL A 73 0.92 -4.11 -64.94
C VAL A 73 0.75 -5.49 -65.54
N THR A 74 1.11 -5.63 -66.81
CA THR A 74 1.07 -6.86 -67.59
C THR A 74 2.01 -7.92 -67.01
N ALA A 75 1.54 -9.17 -66.98
CA ALA A 75 2.24 -10.32 -66.44
C ALA A 75 3.37 -10.80 -67.36
N GLY A 76 4.60 -10.85 -66.81
CA GLY A 76 5.69 -11.69 -67.31
C GLY A 76 5.82 -12.94 -66.44
N ALA A 77 5.83 -14.11 -67.07
CA ALA A 77 5.74 -15.43 -66.45
C ALA A 77 6.80 -15.71 -65.37
N GLY A 78 6.35 -16.12 -64.19
CA GLY A 78 7.18 -16.64 -63.10
C GLY A 78 6.31 -17.22 -61.99
N ALA A 79 6.52 -18.50 -61.66
CA ALA A 79 5.65 -19.32 -60.81
C ALA A 79 5.28 -18.70 -59.44
N PRO A 80 4.06 -18.96 -58.91
CA PRO A 80 3.64 -18.38 -57.64
C PRO A 80 4.25 -19.14 -56.46
N CYS A 81 5.26 -18.56 -55.81
CA CYS A 81 5.65 -18.96 -54.47
C CYS A 81 4.61 -18.43 -53.47
N ARG A 82 3.56 -19.20 -53.20
CA ARG A 82 2.59 -18.91 -52.11
C ARG A 82 3.29 -19.03 -50.75
N ARG A 83 3.99 -17.97 -50.30
CA ARG A 83 4.12 -17.72 -48.86
C ARG A 83 2.80 -17.10 -48.41
N ARG A 84 1.95 -17.90 -47.78
CA ARG A 84 0.89 -17.35 -46.92
C ARG A 84 1.59 -16.55 -45.81
N CYS A 85 1.68 -15.23 -45.99
CA CYS A 85 1.74 -14.32 -44.85
C CYS A 85 0.38 -14.46 -44.14
N ALA A 86 0.28 -15.42 -43.23
CA ALA A 86 -0.78 -15.43 -42.25
C ALA A 86 -0.62 -14.14 -41.45
N LEU A 87 -1.54 -13.19 -41.66
CA LEU A 87 -1.71 -12.01 -40.84
C LEU A 87 -2.14 -12.46 -39.42
N SER A 88 -1.18 -12.93 -38.63
CA SER A 88 -1.26 -12.94 -37.15
C SER A 88 -0.69 -11.62 -36.62
N GLY A 89 -1.18 -10.51 -37.19
CA GLY A 89 -0.60 -9.18 -36.99
C GLY A 89 -1.27 -8.36 -35.87
N GLY A 90 -2.55 -8.61 -35.57
CA GLY A 90 -3.31 -7.83 -34.58
C GLY A 90 -2.86 -8.10 -33.14
N ASP A 91 -2.87 -9.36 -32.73
CA ASP A 91 -2.62 -9.75 -31.34
C ASP A 91 -1.16 -9.47 -30.90
N ASN A 92 -0.20 -9.58 -31.82
CA ASN A 92 1.22 -9.40 -31.51
C ASN A 92 1.60 -7.92 -31.35
N ILE A 93 0.96 -7.00 -32.07
CA ILE A 93 1.24 -5.55 -31.99
C ILE A 93 0.58 -4.94 -30.73
N VAL A 94 -0.64 -5.37 -30.40
CA VAL A 94 -1.35 -4.92 -29.19
C VAL A 94 -0.59 -5.37 -27.93
N ASN A 95 -0.12 -6.63 -27.90
CA ASN A 95 0.69 -7.16 -26.79
C ASN A 95 2.05 -6.44 -26.64
N ALA A 96 2.70 -6.09 -27.75
CA ALA A 96 3.97 -5.35 -27.72
C ALA A 96 3.81 -3.91 -27.21
N THR A 97 2.75 -3.23 -27.64
CA THR A 97 2.42 -1.85 -27.23
C THR A 97 2.05 -1.79 -25.75
N LEU A 98 1.18 -2.69 -25.30
CA LEU A 98 0.79 -2.80 -23.89
C LEU A 98 2.00 -3.10 -22.98
N ARG A 99 2.84 -4.06 -23.38
CA ARG A 99 4.05 -4.42 -22.60
C ARG A 99 5.02 -3.24 -22.48
N ASN A 100 5.19 -2.45 -23.54
CA ASN A 100 6.01 -1.24 -23.48
C ASN A 100 5.39 -0.18 -22.57
N CYS A 101 4.07 0.04 -22.63
CA CYS A 101 3.37 0.94 -21.73
C CYS A 101 3.57 0.53 -20.26
N LEU A 102 3.32 -0.74 -19.92
CA LEU A 102 3.52 -1.28 -18.57
C LEU A 102 4.96 -1.13 -18.09
N LEU A 103 5.95 -1.36 -18.97
CA LEU A 103 7.36 -1.19 -18.61
C LEU A 103 7.72 0.27 -18.38
N HIS A 104 7.16 1.19 -19.16
CA HIS A 104 7.32 2.62 -18.95
C HIS A 104 6.69 3.04 -17.61
N LEU A 105 5.46 2.62 -17.34
CA LEU A 105 4.75 2.91 -16.10
C LEU A 105 5.52 2.35 -14.89
N HIS A 106 5.85 1.06 -14.89
CA HIS A 106 6.58 0.40 -13.81
C HIS A 106 7.94 1.05 -13.55
N ARG A 107 8.69 1.40 -14.59
CA ARG A 107 10.00 2.06 -14.44
C ARG A 107 9.86 3.43 -13.79
N TRP A 108 8.96 4.27 -14.29
CA TRP A 108 8.87 5.65 -13.80
C TRP A 108 8.24 5.72 -12.42
N THR A 109 7.20 4.93 -12.16
CA THR A 109 6.63 4.77 -10.81
C THR A 109 7.66 4.18 -9.84
N GLY A 110 8.42 3.17 -10.25
CA GLY A 110 9.47 2.58 -9.42
C GLY A 110 10.62 3.54 -9.10
N LEU A 111 10.99 4.44 -10.02
CA LEU A 111 12.04 5.45 -9.79
C LEU A 111 11.57 6.64 -8.94
N SER A 112 10.30 7.05 -9.08
CA SER A 112 9.75 8.16 -8.28
C SER A 112 9.24 7.66 -6.92
N LEU A 113 8.21 6.82 -6.93
CA LEU A 113 7.54 6.31 -5.73
C LEU A 113 8.43 5.37 -4.92
N GLY A 114 9.43 4.74 -5.56
CA GLY A 114 10.37 3.84 -4.88
C GLY A 114 11.10 4.49 -3.70
N LEU A 115 11.40 5.79 -3.76
CA LEU A 115 12.03 6.51 -2.65
C LEU A 115 11.11 6.61 -1.43
N VAL A 116 9.84 6.95 -1.66
CA VAL A 116 8.82 6.98 -0.60
C VAL A 116 8.62 5.59 -0.02
N LEU A 117 8.55 4.56 -0.87
CA LEU A 117 8.39 3.17 -0.44
C LEU A 117 9.58 2.65 0.37
N ILE A 118 10.82 3.09 0.08
CA ILE A 118 11.98 2.77 0.92
C ILE A 118 11.76 3.29 2.33
N VAL A 119 11.35 4.55 2.48
CA VAL A 119 11.09 5.14 3.82
C VAL A 119 9.99 4.37 4.53
N ILE A 120 8.87 4.09 3.85
CA ILE A 120 7.75 3.30 4.41
C ILE A 120 8.22 1.90 4.83
N ALA A 121 9.00 1.21 4.00
CA ALA A 121 9.43 -0.15 4.28
C ALA A 121 10.43 -0.24 5.43
N VAL A 122 11.41 0.67 5.49
CA VAL A 122 12.43 0.69 6.55
C VAL A 122 11.79 1.05 7.89
N THR A 123 10.93 2.07 7.92
CA THR A 123 10.21 2.45 9.15
C THR A 123 9.20 1.37 9.57
N GLY A 124 8.50 0.75 8.60
CA GLY A 124 7.59 -0.36 8.84
C GLY A 124 8.30 -1.60 9.41
N ALA A 125 9.51 -1.90 8.93
CA ALA A 125 10.34 -2.99 9.47
C ALA A 125 10.70 -2.78 10.95
N ILE A 126 10.91 -1.52 11.38
CA ILE A 126 11.18 -1.20 12.78
C ILE A 126 9.89 -1.29 13.61
N VAL A 127 8.79 -0.71 13.10
CA VAL A 127 7.48 -0.70 13.80
C VAL A 127 6.89 -2.10 13.95
N LEU A 128 7.21 -3.02 13.04
CA LEU A 128 6.85 -4.44 13.12
C LEU A 128 7.24 -5.07 14.46
N PHE A 129 8.40 -4.68 15.02
CA PHE A 129 8.91 -5.19 16.29
C PHE A 129 8.59 -4.28 17.48
N ARG A 130 7.68 -3.31 17.33
CA ARG A 130 7.30 -2.43 18.44
C ARG A 130 6.88 -3.19 19.71
N PRO A 131 6.07 -4.27 19.65
CA PRO A 131 5.69 -5.00 20.86
C PRO A 131 6.88 -5.50 21.68
N GLN A 132 7.99 -5.85 21.01
CA GLN A 132 9.21 -6.32 21.64
C GLN A 132 10.14 -5.16 22.03
N LEU A 133 10.22 -4.10 21.23
CA LEU A 133 11.14 -3.00 21.43
C LEU A 133 10.64 -1.96 22.44
N GLU A 134 9.34 -1.65 22.47
CA GLU A 134 8.80 -0.58 23.32
C GLU A 134 9.02 -0.84 24.82
N PRO A 135 8.79 -2.07 25.35
CA PRO A 135 9.05 -2.39 26.76
C PRO A 135 10.53 -2.33 27.14
N VAL A 136 11.44 -2.50 26.18
CA VAL A 136 12.89 -2.40 26.41
C VAL A 136 13.31 -0.93 26.46
N VAL A 137 12.85 -0.13 25.50
CA VAL A 137 13.22 1.30 25.39
C VAL A 137 12.58 2.14 26.49
N ASN A 138 11.37 1.80 26.95
CA ASN A 138 10.61 2.60 27.92
C ASN A 138 10.25 1.78 29.16
N ARG A 139 11.18 0.95 29.63
CA ARG A 139 10.96 0.01 30.74
C ARG A 139 10.40 0.68 31.98
N ASP A 140 10.97 1.82 32.38
CA ASP A 140 10.60 2.52 33.62
C ASP A 140 9.25 3.27 33.51
N LEU A 141 8.83 3.58 32.28
CA LEU A 141 7.53 4.18 32.01
C LEU A 141 6.41 3.13 31.87
N LEU A 142 6.75 1.95 31.33
CA LEU A 142 5.77 0.92 30.97
C LEU A 142 5.60 -0.17 32.02
N THR A 143 6.54 -0.30 32.96
CA THR A 143 6.49 -1.34 33.98
C THR A 143 6.96 -0.81 35.33
N VAL A 144 6.40 -1.34 36.41
CA VAL A 144 6.78 -1.03 37.81
C VAL A 144 7.01 -2.33 38.59
N PRO A 145 7.68 -2.32 39.75
CA PRO A 145 7.75 -3.49 40.63
C PRO A 145 6.36 -4.06 40.96
N ALA A 146 6.26 -5.39 41.04
CA ALA A 146 5.00 -6.05 41.31
C ALA A 146 4.45 -5.75 42.72
N CYS A 147 3.12 -5.74 42.83
CA CYS A 147 2.39 -5.51 44.07
C CYS A 147 1.11 -6.36 44.10
N THR A 148 0.63 -6.62 45.32
CA THR A 148 -0.62 -7.34 45.58
C THR A 148 -1.82 -6.39 45.59
N GLU A 149 -1.69 -5.24 46.23
CA GLU A 149 -2.75 -4.22 46.32
C GLU A 149 -2.65 -3.21 45.18
N ARG A 150 -3.80 -2.87 44.59
CA ARG A 150 -3.90 -1.94 43.46
C ARG A 150 -4.65 -0.68 43.90
N SER A 151 -4.18 0.47 43.42
CA SER A 151 -4.91 1.72 43.55
C SER A 151 -6.23 1.66 42.79
N SER A 152 -7.26 2.35 43.29
CA SER A 152 -8.53 2.49 42.59
C SER A 152 -8.36 3.26 41.28
N ILE A 153 -9.26 3.01 40.33
CA ILE A 153 -9.31 3.76 39.07
C ILE A 153 -9.54 5.24 39.39
N GLU A 154 -10.36 5.57 40.37
CA GLU A 154 -10.56 6.96 40.80
C GLU A 154 -9.27 7.66 41.24
N THR A 155 -8.44 7.01 42.07
CA THR A 155 -7.15 7.57 42.51
C THR A 155 -6.20 7.77 41.32
N LEU A 156 -6.07 6.76 40.46
CA LEU A 156 -5.23 6.85 39.25
C LEU A 156 -5.68 8.00 38.35
N THR A 157 -6.98 8.17 38.23
CA THR A 157 -7.58 9.18 37.38
C THR A 157 -7.41 10.59 37.95
N ALA A 158 -7.57 10.75 39.26
CA ALA A 158 -7.34 12.01 39.95
C ALA A 158 -5.87 12.45 39.80
N ASN A 159 -4.93 11.53 40.00
CA ASN A 159 -3.50 11.80 39.86
C ASN A 159 -3.13 12.14 38.41
N ALA A 160 -3.72 11.46 37.42
CA ALA A 160 -3.50 11.79 36.02
C ALA A 160 -4.00 13.20 35.66
N ARG A 161 -5.20 13.60 36.13
CA ARG A 161 -5.71 14.97 35.92
C ARG A 161 -4.85 16.03 36.62
N ALA A 162 -4.30 15.69 37.78
CA ALA A 162 -3.43 16.59 38.53
C ALA A 162 -2.10 16.85 37.80
N ALA A 163 -1.56 15.81 37.14
CA ALA A 163 -0.37 15.92 36.31
C ALA A 163 -0.65 16.68 35.00
N HIS A 164 -1.73 16.32 34.31
CA HIS A 164 -2.09 16.90 33.02
C HIS A 164 -3.40 17.69 33.09
N LYS A 165 -3.32 18.94 33.57
CA LYS A 165 -4.48 19.79 33.90
C LYS A 165 -5.26 20.31 32.69
N GLU A 166 -4.60 20.43 31.55
CA GLU A 166 -5.16 21.09 30.35
C GLU A 166 -6.02 20.14 29.50
N GLY A 167 -5.70 18.84 29.53
CA GLY A 167 -6.40 17.83 28.75
C GLY A 167 -7.68 17.31 29.42
N GLN A 168 -8.58 16.78 28.59
CA GLN A 168 -9.71 15.97 29.06
C GLN A 168 -9.38 14.49 28.95
N LEU A 169 -9.87 13.68 29.87
CA LEU A 169 -9.67 12.23 29.81
C LEU A 169 -10.45 11.62 28.65
N ASP A 170 -9.78 10.73 27.93
CA ASP A 170 -10.34 9.98 26.80
C ASP A 170 -10.55 8.52 27.21
N TYR A 171 -9.47 7.80 27.55
CA TYR A 171 -9.58 6.44 28.06
C TYR A 171 -8.47 6.07 29.03
N ILE A 172 -8.72 5.04 29.84
CA ILE A 172 -7.72 4.30 30.61
C ILE A 172 -7.46 2.95 29.94
N ARG A 173 -6.17 2.60 29.80
CA ARG A 173 -5.69 1.30 29.33
C ARG A 173 -4.98 0.59 30.47
N MET A 174 -5.43 -0.62 30.78
CA MET A 174 -4.82 -1.48 31.79
C MET A 174 -4.53 -2.85 31.19
N ASN A 175 -3.42 -3.44 31.61
CA ASN A 175 -3.03 -4.79 31.23
C ASN A 175 -2.96 -5.65 32.50
N ARG A 176 -3.42 -6.89 32.41
CA ARG A 176 -3.32 -7.85 33.50
C ARG A 176 -1.84 -8.22 33.68
N PRO A 177 -1.31 -8.24 34.91
CA PRO A 177 0.02 -8.78 35.13
C PRO A 177 0.09 -10.26 34.76
N GLU A 178 1.25 -10.70 34.29
CA GLU A 178 1.57 -12.12 34.22
C GLU A 178 1.76 -12.68 35.63
N ASP A 179 1.33 -13.92 35.82
CA ASP A 179 1.33 -14.55 37.15
C ASP A 179 2.79 -14.79 37.59
N GLY A 180 3.19 -14.23 38.73
CA GLY A 180 4.56 -14.32 39.26
C GLY A 180 5.58 -13.34 38.64
N ALA A 181 5.16 -12.39 37.80
CA ALA A 181 6.07 -11.42 37.21
C ALA A 181 6.68 -10.48 38.26
N ALA A 182 8.00 -10.27 38.22
CA ALA A 182 8.70 -9.33 39.10
C ALA A 182 8.34 -7.86 38.84
N ARG A 183 7.90 -7.56 37.61
CA ARG A 183 7.40 -6.25 37.21
C ARG A 183 6.07 -6.40 36.51
N ILE A 184 5.19 -5.43 36.73
CA ILE A 184 3.83 -5.40 36.21
C ILE A 184 3.65 -4.20 35.29
N PRO A 185 2.72 -4.26 34.32
CA PRO A 185 2.48 -3.15 33.40
C PRO A 185 1.92 -1.93 34.13
N ALA A 186 2.42 -0.75 33.78
CA ALA A 186 1.89 0.53 34.22
C ALA A 186 0.49 0.80 33.63
N THR A 187 -0.35 1.50 34.39
CA THR A 187 -1.64 2.01 33.90
C THR A 187 -1.38 3.19 32.98
N ARG A 188 -2.07 3.25 31.83
CA ARG A 188 -1.88 4.31 30.84
C ARG A 188 -3.20 5.05 30.65
N ILE A 189 -3.21 6.34 30.92
CA ILE A 189 -4.40 7.18 30.75
C ILE A 189 -4.15 8.12 29.58
N ARG A 190 -4.99 8.03 28.54
CA ARG A 190 -4.93 8.90 27.38
C ARG A 190 -5.85 10.09 27.59
N PHE A 191 -5.38 11.26 27.18
CA PHE A 191 -6.12 12.50 27.10
C PHE A 191 -6.54 12.82 25.66
N THR A 192 -7.55 13.65 25.49
CA THR A 192 -8.15 13.99 24.18
C THR A 192 -7.17 14.67 23.23
N ASP A 193 -6.19 15.39 23.77
CA ASP A 193 -5.05 16.00 23.07
C ASP A 193 -3.97 14.98 22.63
N GLN A 194 -4.21 13.69 22.87
CA GLN A 194 -3.33 12.56 22.55
C GLN A 194 -2.07 12.48 23.44
N VAL A 195 -2.07 13.09 24.62
CA VAL A 195 -1.05 12.84 25.66
C VAL A 195 -1.42 11.59 26.48
N PHE A 196 -0.41 10.79 26.81
CA PHE A 196 -0.53 9.65 27.73
C PHE A 196 0.18 9.97 29.03
N VAL A 197 -0.54 9.80 30.14
CA VAL A 197 0.02 9.79 31.48
C VAL A 197 0.19 8.33 31.92
N PHE A 198 1.38 7.99 32.40
CA PHE A 198 1.72 6.65 32.86
C PHE A 198 1.73 6.65 34.37
N LEU A 199 1.03 5.70 34.98
CA LEU A 199 0.87 5.63 36.43
C LEU A 199 1.26 4.27 36.97
N ASN A 200 1.85 4.29 38.16
CA ASN A 200 2.07 3.12 38.96
C ASN A 200 0.70 2.58 39.43
N PRO A 201 0.26 1.39 38.97
CA PRO A 201 -1.04 0.84 39.36
C PRO A 201 -1.14 0.44 40.84
N CYS A 202 -0.01 0.38 41.57
CA CYS A 202 0.02 0.05 42.99
C CYS A 202 -0.18 1.29 43.84
N THR A 203 0.61 2.34 43.60
CA THR A 203 0.69 3.53 44.46
C THR A 203 -0.09 4.73 43.92
N GLY A 204 -0.47 4.71 42.64
CA GLY A 204 -1.05 5.86 41.96
C GLY A 204 -0.03 6.92 41.53
N GLU A 205 1.26 6.70 41.77
CA GLU A 205 2.33 7.63 41.39
C GLU A 205 2.39 7.84 39.88
N VAL A 206 2.61 9.09 39.46
CA VAL A 206 2.78 9.43 38.04
C VAL A 206 4.22 9.18 37.63
N LEU A 207 4.41 8.24 36.71
CA LEU A 207 5.72 7.83 36.18
C LEU A 207 6.23 8.78 35.09
N GLY A 208 5.32 9.46 34.40
CA GLY A 208 5.65 10.44 33.38
C GLY A 208 4.53 10.66 32.36
N GLU A 209 4.75 11.64 31.48
CA GLU A 209 3.84 11.99 30.38
C GLU A 209 4.53 11.83 29.02
N ARG A 210 3.79 11.38 28.01
CA ARG A 210 4.30 11.27 26.64
C ARG A 210 3.20 11.48 25.60
N PRO A 211 3.41 12.31 24.57
CA PRO A 211 2.46 12.41 23.46
C PRO A 211 2.41 11.10 22.66
N ARG A 212 1.28 10.83 21.98
CA ARG A 212 1.07 9.60 21.16
C ARG A 212 2.19 9.29 20.17
N TYR A 213 2.81 10.35 19.61
CA TYR A 213 3.91 10.27 18.65
C TYR A 213 5.27 10.73 19.23
N GLY A 214 5.43 10.80 20.55
CA GLY A 214 6.71 11.11 21.19
C GLY A 214 7.64 9.89 21.23
N GLY A 215 8.96 10.08 21.20
CA GLY A 215 9.96 9.01 21.32
C GLY A 215 10.23 8.21 20.04
N VAL A 216 11.37 7.51 20.00
CA VAL A 216 11.96 6.95 18.76
C VAL A 216 11.01 6.05 17.98
N LEU A 217 10.39 5.05 18.63
CA LEU A 217 9.47 4.12 17.95
C LEU A 217 8.20 4.81 17.45
N ALA A 218 7.74 5.86 18.12
CA ALA A 218 6.58 6.62 17.70
C ALA A 218 6.91 7.54 16.52
N THR A 219 8.11 8.12 16.48
CA THR A 219 8.65 8.82 15.31
C THR A 219 8.77 7.89 14.09
N MET A 220 9.17 6.63 14.29
CA MET A 220 9.20 5.64 13.20
C MET A 220 7.80 5.35 12.66
N GLU A 221 6.78 5.16 13.51
CA GLU A 221 5.38 5.02 13.08
C GLU A 221 4.89 6.29 12.37
N GLN A 222 5.17 7.46 12.92
CA GLN A 222 4.78 8.74 12.36
C GLN A 222 5.35 8.94 10.95
N THR A 223 6.61 8.54 10.74
CA THR A 223 7.29 8.56 9.45
C THR A 223 6.72 7.49 8.51
N HIS A 224 6.43 6.30 9.01
CA HIS A 224 5.79 5.22 8.23
C HIS A 224 4.45 5.65 7.63
N ILE A 225 3.63 6.37 8.40
CA ILE A 225 2.32 6.89 7.96
C ILE A 225 2.39 8.32 7.39
N PHE A 226 3.59 8.93 7.33
CA PHE A 226 3.83 10.30 6.86
C PHE A 226 2.94 11.36 7.55
N ARG A 227 2.66 11.21 8.84
CA ARG A 227 1.76 12.11 9.60
C ARG A 227 2.54 13.12 10.43
N PHE A 228 2.97 14.22 9.82
CA PHE A 228 3.74 15.27 10.51
C PHE A 228 2.88 16.43 11.06
N GLY A 229 1.56 16.29 11.04
CA GLY A 229 0.61 17.29 11.53
C GLY A 229 -0.66 16.68 12.14
N PRO A 230 -1.63 17.52 12.52
CA PRO A 230 -2.89 17.06 13.12
C PRO A 230 -3.79 16.34 12.12
N GLU A 231 -3.63 16.61 10.82
CA GLU A 231 -4.43 16.01 9.77
C GLU A 231 -3.96 14.60 9.39
N ARG A 232 -4.86 13.82 8.77
CA ARG A 232 -4.52 12.51 8.22
C ARG A 232 -3.71 12.69 6.95
N SER A 233 -2.54 12.03 6.88
CA SER A 233 -1.73 12.01 5.67
C SER A 233 -2.24 10.95 4.70
N LEU A 234 -2.35 11.32 3.43
CA LEU A 234 -2.73 10.39 2.36
C LEU A 234 -1.51 9.85 1.59
N ILE A 235 -0.29 10.30 1.92
CA ILE A 235 0.93 9.91 1.21
C ILE A 235 1.14 8.39 1.27
N THR A 236 1.20 7.82 2.47
CA THR A 236 1.39 6.37 2.66
C THR A 236 0.30 5.54 1.99
N PRO A 237 -1.01 5.76 2.26
CA PRO A 237 -2.04 4.90 1.69
C PRO A 237 -2.21 5.03 0.18
N ILE A 238 -2.06 6.24 -0.40
CA ILE A 238 -2.09 6.39 -1.87
C ILE A 238 -0.85 5.73 -2.50
N SER A 239 0.32 5.90 -1.91
CA SER A 239 1.55 5.24 -2.37
C SER A 239 1.40 3.71 -2.34
N ALA A 240 0.79 3.17 -1.29
CA ALA A 240 0.51 1.74 -1.14
C ALA A 240 -0.42 1.21 -2.24
N ILE A 241 -1.51 1.93 -2.57
CA ILE A 241 -2.43 1.54 -3.66
C ILE A 241 -1.71 1.56 -5.01
N ILE A 242 -1.01 2.65 -5.34
CA ILE A 242 -0.28 2.76 -6.61
C ILE A 242 0.75 1.64 -6.71
N PHE A 243 1.47 1.37 -5.61
CA PHE A 243 2.43 0.29 -5.54
C PHE A 243 1.77 -1.08 -5.79
N ALA A 244 0.65 -1.40 -5.14
CA ALA A 244 -0.05 -2.66 -5.37
C ALA A 244 -0.52 -2.81 -6.83
N ILE A 245 -1.08 -1.75 -7.43
CA ILE A 245 -1.48 -1.75 -8.84
C ILE A 245 -0.27 -2.00 -9.74
N VAL A 246 0.84 -1.28 -9.54
CA VAL A 246 2.06 -1.45 -10.35
C VAL A 246 2.69 -2.83 -10.14
N LEU A 247 2.64 -3.38 -8.93
CA LEU A 247 3.17 -4.70 -8.61
C LEU A 247 2.35 -5.81 -9.29
N ILE A 248 1.02 -5.73 -9.23
CA ILE A 248 0.10 -6.69 -9.86
C ILE A 248 0.12 -6.56 -11.39
N THR A 249 -0.07 -5.35 -11.92
CA THR A 249 -0.22 -5.13 -13.37
C THR A 249 1.13 -5.05 -14.09
N GLY A 250 2.14 -4.43 -13.49
CA GLY A 250 3.47 -4.28 -14.06
C GLY A 250 4.40 -5.41 -13.64
N GLY A 251 4.55 -5.65 -12.34
CA GLY A 251 5.49 -6.63 -11.79
C GLY A 251 5.21 -8.05 -12.28
N VAL A 252 4.00 -8.56 -12.05
CA VAL A 252 3.62 -9.93 -12.44
C VAL A 252 3.52 -10.08 -13.96
N ALA A 253 2.86 -9.15 -14.66
CA ALA A 253 2.69 -9.26 -16.11
C ALA A 253 4.01 -9.13 -16.90
N LEU A 254 4.95 -8.29 -16.44
CA LEU A 254 6.28 -8.16 -17.06
C LEU A 254 7.22 -9.30 -16.68
N TRP A 255 7.02 -9.93 -15.52
CA TRP A 255 7.76 -11.12 -15.12
C TRP A 255 7.31 -12.37 -15.85
N TRP A 256 6.00 -12.49 -16.14
CA TRP A 256 5.42 -13.67 -16.75
C TRP A 256 6.17 -14.07 -18.03
N PRO A 257 6.61 -15.34 -18.16
CA PRO A 257 7.42 -15.76 -19.29
C PRO A 257 6.63 -15.60 -20.60
N SER A 258 7.22 -14.90 -21.57
CA SER A 258 6.69 -14.83 -22.93
C SER A 258 6.67 -16.23 -23.57
N ARG A 259 5.71 -16.50 -24.47
CA ARG A 259 5.59 -17.75 -25.23
C ARG A 259 6.98 -18.27 -25.67
N GLY A 260 7.32 -19.48 -25.24
CA GLY A 260 8.58 -20.18 -25.59
C GLY A 260 9.69 -20.15 -24.54
N ARG A 261 9.60 -19.35 -23.46
CA ARG A 261 10.54 -19.43 -22.32
C ARG A 261 10.00 -20.32 -21.22
N ARG A 262 10.82 -21.21 -20.66
CA ARG A 262 10.40 -22.08 -19.55
C ARG A 262 10.25 -21.25 -18.28
N PHE A 263 9.22 -21.53 -17.49
CA PHE A 263 9.01 -20.89 -16.19
C PHE A 263 10.25 -20.97 -15.27
N ARG A 264 10.97 -22.09 -15.35
CA ARG A 264 12.26 -22.32 -14.66
C ARG A 264 13.33 -21.27 -15.01
N ASP A 265 13.30 -20.68 -16.20
CA ASP A 265 14.25 -19.64 -16.60
C ASP A 265 13.90 -18.27 -16.01
N ALA A 266 12.63 -18.05 -15.66
CA ALA A 266 12.15 -16.83 -15.00
C ALA A 266 12.43 -16.80 -13.49
N LEU A 267 12.67 -17.97 -12.88
CA LEU A 267 13.10 -18.16 -11.49
C LEU A 267 14.56 -18.61 -11.35
N ARG A 268 15.36 -18.42 -12.40
CA ARG A 268 16.76 -18.83 -12.38
C ARG A 268 17.50 -18.07 -11.27
N SER A 269 18.22 -18.82 -10.42
CA SER A 269 19.02 -18.22 -9.36
C SER A 269 19.98 -17.15 -9.91
N PRO A 270 19.99 -15.93 -9.35
CA PRO A 270 20.88 -14.85 -9.78
C PRO A 270 22.37 -15.21 -9.68
N THR A 271 22.74 -16.13 -8.78
CA THR A 271 24.14 -16.56 -8.60
C THR A 271 24.71 -17.30 -9.82
N ARG A 272 23.83 -17.89 -10.65
CA ARG A 272 24.20 -18.59 -11.89
C ARG A 272 24.41 -17.67 -13.10
N ILE A 273 24.38 -16.35 -12.89
CA ILE A 273 24.50 -15.32 -13.92
C ILE A 273 25.74 -14.50 -13.59
N PRO A 274 26.64 -14.18 -14.54
CA PRO A 274 27.81 -13.35 -14.27
C PRO A 274 27.45 -12.00 -13.62
N ALA A 275 28.36 -11.46 -12.81
CA ALA A 275 28.16 -10.17 -12.16
C ALA A 275 27.94 -9.08 -13.22
N GLY A 276 26.89 -8.28 -13.06
CA GLY A 276 26.54 -7.23 -14.03
C GLY A 276 25.06 -6.87 -14.06
N PRO A 277 24.63 -6.07 -15.06
CA PRO A 277 23.25 -5.56 -15.17
C PRO A 277 22.20 -6.68 -15.29
N ALA A 278 22.58 -7.81 -15.92
CA ALA A 278 21.73 -8.98 -16.08
C ALA A 278 21.47 -9.68 -14.73
N ARG A 279 22.49 -9.88 -13.89
CA ARG A 279 22.33 -10.44 -12.54
C ARG A 279 21.43 -9.56 -11.68
N LYS A 280 21.63 -8.24 -11.68
CA LYS A 280 20.80 -7.29 -10.92
C LYS A 280 19.33 -7.34 -11.35
N LEU A 281 19.07 -7.38 -12.66
CA LEU A 281 17.70 -7.50 -13.18
C LEU A 281 17.06 -8.83 -12.77
N GLN A 282 17.83 -9.92 -12.74
CA GLN A 282 17.32 -11.24 -12.37
C GLN A 282 17.05 -11.32 -10.87
N LEU A 283 17.90 -10.72 -10.04
CA LEU A 283 17.62 -10.54 -8.62
C LEU A 283 16.35 -9.70 -8.39
N HIS A 284 16.18 -8.59 -9.11
CA HIS A 284 14.97 -7.77 -9.04
C HIS A 284 13.70 -8.57 -9.38
N LYS A 285 13.74 -9.38 -10.44
CA LYS A 285 12.63 -10.23 -10.86
C LYS A 285 12.28 -11.29 -9.82
N VAL A 286 13.28 -12.06 -9.37
CA VAL A 286 13.08 -13.16 -8.41
C VAL A 286 12.60 -12.61 -7.07
N ALA A 287 13.28 -11.59 -6.52
CA ALA A 287 12.87 -10.95 -5.28
C ALA A 287 11.46 -10.34 -5.41
N GLY A 288 11.14 -9.72 -6.55
CA GLY A 288 9.86 -9.06 -6.77
C GLY A 288 8.67 -10.01 -6.77
N VAL A 289 8.85 -11.23 -7.29
CA VAL A 289 7.79 -12.25 -7.30
C VAL A 289 7.55 -12.82 -5.91
N PHE A 290 8.60 -13.18 -5.19
CA PHE A 290 8.47 -13.74 -3.84
C PHE A 290 8.01 -12.70 -2.82
N ALA A 291 8.63 -11.52 -2.82
CA ALA A 291 8.21 -10.43 -1.95
C ALA A 291 6.85 -9.87 -2.35
N GLY A 292 6.47 -9.96 -3.63
CA GLY A 292 5.23 -9.39 -4.13
C GLY A 292 3.99 -9.94 -3.44
N LEU A 293 3.97 -11.23 -3.12
CA LEU A 293 2.88 -11.84 -2.36
C LEU A 293 2.75 -11.23 -0.96
N VAL A 294 3.87 -11.15 -0.23
CA VAL A 294 3.91 -10.58 1.12
C VAL A 294 3.52 -9.10 1.09
N LEU A 295 4.07 -8.34 0.15
CA LEU A 295 3.85 -6.91 0.05
C LEU A 295 2.41 -6.55 -0.37
N VAL A 296 1.80 -7.30 -1.30
CA VAL A 296 0.38 -7.12 -1.64
C VAL A 296 -0.50 -7.42 -0.43
N SER A 297 -0.25 -8.51 0.29
CA SER A 297 -0.98 -8.82 1.52
C SER A 297 -0.88 -7.69 2.52
N LEU A 298 0.33 -7.17 2.80
CA LEU A 298 0.54 -6.03 3.70
C LEU A 298 -0.22 -4.78 3.28
N VAL A 299 -0.25 -4.45 1.98
CA VAL A 299 -1.03 -3.31 1.48
C VAL A 299 -2.51 -3.55 1.74
N LEU A 300 -3.07 -4.66 1.28
CA LEU A 300 -4.50 -4.96 1.39
C LEU A 300 -4.97 -4.94 2.85
N THR A 301 -4.16 -5.48 3.76
CA THR A 301 -4.50 -5.52 5.19
C THR A 301 -4.29 -4.18 5.90
N GLY A 302 -3.50 -3.26 5.34
CA GLY A 302 -3.28 -1.91 5.87
C GLY A 302 -4.32 -0.87 5.41
N LEU A 303 -4.94 -1.05 4.24
CA LEU A 303 -5.94 -0.13 3.70
C LEU A 303 -7.14 0.16 4.62
N PRO A 304 -7.69 -0.81 5.40
CA PRO A 304 -8.80 -0.55 6.32
C PRO A 304 -8.50 0.48 7.42
N LEU A 305 -7.22 0.71 7.73
CA LEU A 305 -6.79 1.74 8.70
C LEU A 305 -6.86 3.16 8.10
N SER A 306 -6.78 3.26 6.77
CA SER A 306 -6.66 4.55 6.07
C SER A 306 -7.95 4.98 5.39
N PHE A 307 -8.76 4.02 4.93
CA PHE A 307 -9.93 4.31 4.10
C PHE A 307 -11.21 3.68 4.65
N ASP A 308 -12.17 4.53 4.99
CA ASP A 308 -13.48 4.10 5.49
C ASP A 308 -14.23 3.27 4.45
N TRP A 309 -14.18 3.65 3.16
CA TRP A 309 -14.84 2.89 2.09
C TRP A 309 -14.27 1.46 1.95
N TYR A 310 -12.97 1.28 2.17
CA TYR A 310 -12.33 -0.02 2.08
C TYR A 310 -12.71 -0.88 3.28
N ARG A 311 -12.68 -0.30 4.48
CA ARG A 311 -13.17 -0.94 5.70
C ARG A 311 -14.64 -1.35 5.56
N ASP A 312 -15.50 -0.44 5.11
CA ASP A 312 -16.93 -0.69 4.91
C ASP A 312 -17.16 -1.78 3.84
N GLY A 313 -16.31 -1.83 2.82
CA GLY A 313 -16.29 -2.92 1.84
C GLY A 313 -16.11 -4.30 2.48
N LEU A 314 -15.26 -4.42 3.52
CA LEU A 314 -15.10 -5.69 4.26
C LEU A 314 -16.39 -6.16 4.93
N TYR A 315 -17.19 -5.22 5.45
CA TYR A 315 -18.51 -5.55 6.03
C TYR A 315 -19.50 -5.97 4.93
N THR A 316 -19.50 -5.27 3.80
CA THR A 316 -20.38 -5.59 2.66
C THR A 316 -20.09 -6.99 2.09
N ILE A 317 -18.82 -7.32 1.81
CA ILE A 317 -18.47 -8.63 1.21
C ILE A 317 -18.73 -9.82 2.14
N THR A 318 -18.76 -9.57 3.45
CA THR A 318 -19.05 -10.60 4.47
C THR A 318 -20.53 -10.62 4.87
N GLY A 319 -21.39 -9.82 4.22
CA GLY A 319 -22.80 -9.68 4.58
C GLY A 319 -23.03 -9.20 6.02
N SER A 320 -22.02 -8.57 6.63
CA SER A 320 -22.06 -8.17 8.03
C SER A 320 -22.64 -6.77 8.18
N PRO A 321 -23.46 -6.50 9.23
CA PRO A 321 -23.87 -5.14 9.53
C PRO A 321 -22.66 -4.30 9.90
N ARG A 322 -22.71 -3.01 9.56
CA ARG A 322 -21.70 -2.05 10.03
C ARG A 322 -21.74 -1.99 11.57
N PRO A 323 -20.60 -1.68 12.22
CA PRO A 323 -20.58 -1.45 13.66
C PRO A 323 -21.64 -0.41 14.04
N SER A 324 -22.64 -0.83 14.82
CA SER A 324 -23.70 0.07 15.26
C SER A 324 -23.12 1.12 16.22
N LYS A 325 -23.72 2.31 16.26
CA LYS A 325 -23.42 3.30 17.30
C LYS A 325 -23.64 2.70 18.70
N PHE A 326 -22.90 3.20 19.68
CA PHE A 326 -23.02 2.74 21.06
C PHE A 326 -24.43 3.02 21.60
N PRO A 327 -25.00 2.10 22.40
CA PRO A 327 -26.31 2.32 23.00
C PRO A 327 -26.22 3.52 23.97
N PRO A 328 -27.12 4.50 23.88
CA PRO A 328 -27.05 5.68 24.74
C PRO A 328 -27.43 5.33 26.18
N SER A 329 -26.79 6.00 27.14
CA SER A 329 -27.25 5.96 28.53
C SER A 329 -28.58 6.69 28.70
N LYS A 330 -29.40 6.19 29.62
CA LYS A 330 -30.67 6.78 30.02
C LYS A 330 -30.40 7.81 31.12
N LEU A 331 -30.73 9.08 30.84
CA LEU A 331 -30.64 10.12 31.85
C LEU A 331 -31.66 9.86 32.96
N PRO A 332 -31.30 10.03 34.24
CA PRO A 332 -32.25 9.95 35.35
C PRO A 332 -33.40 10.95 35.14
N ALA A 333 -34.64 10.49 35.37
CA ALA A 333 -35.84 11.32 35.18
C ALA A 333 -35.99 12.39 36.27
N THR A 334 -35.43 12.16 37.46
CA THR A 334 -35.49 13.04 38.63
C THR A 334 -34.18 12.96 39.43
N GLY A 335 -33.61 14.11 39.80
CA GLY A 335 -32.47 14.22 40.72
C GLY A 335 -31.11 14.58 40.10
N GLU A 336 -30.10 14.75 40.95
CA GLU A 336 -28.71 14.97 40.56
C GLU A 336 -28.19 13.75 39.79
N ALA A 337 -27.91 13.95 38.50
CA ALA A 337 -27.43 12.90 37.61
C ALA A 337 -25.96 12.56 37.92
N ARG A 338 -25.72 11.89 39.05
CA ARG A 338 -24.40 11.36 39.41
C ARG A 338 -24.16 10.03 38.69
N ARG A 339 -23.05 9.94 37.98
CA ARG A 339 -22.62 8.70 37.34
C ARG A 339 -22.13 7.68 38.36
N VAL A 340 -22.29 6.41 38.03
CA VAL A 340 -21.74 5.31 38.81
C VAL A 340 -20.20 5.41 38.83
N PRO A 341 -19.53 5.22 39.99
CA PRO A 341 -18.08 5.12 40.07
C PRO A 341 -17.49 4.15 39.05
N MET A 342 -16.37 4.51 38.44
CA MET A 342 -15.73 3.68 37.40
C MET A 342 -15.30 2.33 37.97
N ASP A 343 -14.80 2.29 39.20
CA ASP A 343 -14.40 1.07 39.90
C ASP A 343 -15.56 0.06 40.02
N THR A 344 -16.78 0.53 40.30
CA THR A 344 -17.98 -0.32 40.37
C THR A 344 -18.33 -0.92 39.01
N ILE A 345 -18.22 -0.13 37.93
CA ILE A 345 -18.47 -0.65 36.57
C ILE A 345 -17.36 -1.63 36.16
N TRP A 346 -16.12 -1.34 36.54
CA TRP A 346 -14.98 -2.21 36.27
C TRP A 346 -15.09 -3.56 36.99
N GLU A 347 -15.54 -3.59 38.24
CA GLU A 347 -15.83 -4.84 38.96
C GLU A 347 -16.88 -5.69 38.23
N LYS A 348 -17.98 -5.08 37.80
CA LYS A 348 -19.01 -5.76 36.98
C LYS A 348 -18.42 -6.30 35.66
N ALA A 349 -17.57 -5.52 34.99
CA ALA A 349 -16.93 -5.94 33.74
C ALA A 349 -15.99 -7.14 33.94
N GLN A 350 -15.22 -7.17 35.04
CA GLN A 350 -14.36 -8.31 35.38
C GLN A 350 -15.16 -9.58 35.65
N ASN A 351 -16.34 -9.47 36.28
CA ASN A 351 -17.22 -10.61 36.49
C ASN A 351 -17.82 -11.16 35.18
N LEU A 352 -18.09 -10.29 34.20
CA LEU A 352 -18.59 -10.70 32.88
C LEU A 352 -17.48 -11.30 31.99
N VAL A 353 -16.23 -10.85 32.15
CA VAL A 353 -15.08 -11.28 31.36
C VAL A 353 -13.89 -11.56 32.28
N PRO A 354 -13.91 -12.70 33.02
CA PRO A 354 -12.91 -12.99 34.05
C PRO A 354 -11.51 -13.27 33.49
N ASN A 355 -11.42 -13.73 32.23
CA ASN A 355 -10.17 -14.06 31.54
C ASN A 355 -9.54 -12.88 30.78
N TRP A 356 -9.83 -11.64 31.18
CA TRP A 356 -9.27 -10.45 30.52
C TRP A 356 -7.73 -10.39 30.65
N ASN A 357 -7.10 -9.84 29.63
CA ASN A 357 -5.65 -9.60 29.54
C ASN A 357 -5.32 -8.12 29.30
N GLU A 358 -6.13 -7.44 28.48
CA GLU A 358 -6.06 -5.99 28.29
C GLU A 358 -7.48 -5.42 28.35
N VAL A 359 -7.61 -4.22 28.93
CA VAL A 359 -8.84 -3.44 28.86
C VAL A 359 -8.54 -2.00 28.44
N LEU A 360 -9.39 -1.47 27.56
CA LEU A 360 -9.57 -0.06 27.30
C LEU A 360 -10.92 0.37 27.88
N ILE A 361 -10.96 1.36 28.76
CA ILE A 361 -12.19 1.92 29.31
C ILE A 361 -12.25 3.39 28.91
N HIS A 362 -13.23 3.77 28.11
CA HIS A 362 -13.41 5.18 27.74
C HIS A 362 -14.19 5.93 28.81
N TYR A 363 -13.85 7.22 28.96
CA TYR A 363 -14.59 8.13 29.80
C TYR A 363 -15.80 8.68 29.04
N PRO A 364 -17.01 8.63 29.62
CA PRO A 364 -18.18 9.19 28.97
C PRO A 364 -18.09 10.73 28.91
N GLU A 365 -17.72 11.28 27.76
CA GLU A 365 -17.58 12.74 27.59
C GLU A 365 -18.93 13.48 27.65
N LYS A 366 -20.00 12.84 27.18
CA LYS A 366 -21.34 13.46 27.04
C LYS A 366 -22.33 12.86 28.02
N PRO A 367 -23.40 13.58 28.42
CA PRO A 367 -24.38 13.05 29.37
C PRO A 367 -25.00 11.71 28.97
N LYS A 368 -25.29 11.51 27.67
CA LYS A 368 -25.85 10.26 27.14
C LYS A 368 -24.79 9.22 26.73
N ALA A 369 -23.51 9.49 26.94
CA ALA A 369 -22.45 8.54 26.59
C ALA A 369 -22.42 7.40 27.64
N PRO A 370 -22.45 6.12 27.21
CA PRO A 370 -22.25 4.98 28.09
C PRO A 370 -20.79 4.90 28.56
N TYR A 371 -20.55 4.08 29.58
CA TYR A 371 -19.23 3.51 29.78
C TYR A 371 -19.01 2.43 28.74
N ASP A 372 -18.16 2.68 27.75
CA ASP A 372 -17.73 1.67 26.78
C ASP A 372 -16.36 1.10 27.12
N MET A 373 -16.27 -0.23 27.07
CA MET A 373 -15.07 -0.98 27.38
C MET A 373 -14.74 -1.95 26.25
N TYR A 374 -13.47 -2.03 25.91
CA TYR A 374 -12.92 -3.00 24.98
C TYR A 374 -11.92 -3.89 25.71
N LEU A 375 -12.26 -5.17 25.85
CA LEU A 375 -11.43 -6.16 26.53
C LEU A 375 -10.82 -7.12 25.52
N ILE A 376 -9.60 -7.55 25.77
CA ILE A 376 -8.93 -8.64 25.05
C ILE A 376 -8.69 -9.74 26.07
N GLU A 377 -9.19 -10.94 25.79
CA GLU A 377 -9.05 -12.12 26.66
C GLU A 377 -7.67 -12.78 26.49
N ARG A 378 -7.20 -13.56 27.49
CA ARG A 378 -5.88 -14.21 27.44
C ARG A 378 -5.75 -15.22 26.28
N ASP A 379 -6.86 -15.85 25.89
CA ASP A 379 -6.96 -16.84 24.80
C ASP A 379 -7.39 -16.21 23.46
N ALA A 380 -7.42 -14.87 23.38
CA ALA A 380 -7.78 -14.16 22.17
C ALA A 380 -6.82 -14.50 21.01
N PRO A 381 -7.33 -14.72 19.78
CA PRO A 381 -6.49 -15.21 18.67
C PRO A 381 -5.49 -14.17 18.12
N HIS A 382 -5.61 -12.89 18.51
CA HIS A 382 -4.70 -11.79 18.15
C HIS A 382 -4.99 -10.57 19.06
N PRO A 383 -4.08 -9.59 19.20
CA PRO A 383 -4.23 -8.46 20.14
C PRO A 383 -5.23 -7.37 19.70
N ASN A 384 -6.08 -7.68 18.73
CA ASN A 384 -7.18 -6.81 18.32
C ASN A 384 -8.55 -7.52 18.42
N ALA A 385 -8.59 -8.73 18.97
CA ALA A 385 -9.80 -9.51 19.18
C ALA A 385 -10.55 -8.99 20.41
N ARG A 386 -11.33 -7.93 20.21
CA ARG A 386 -11.96 -7.17 21.29
C ARG A 386 -13.37 -7.70 21.60
N THR A 387 -13.59 -8.05 22.86
CA THR A 387 -14.91 -8.15 23.47
C THR A 387 -15.39 -6.75 23.84
N MET A 388 -16.62 -6.40 23.44
CA MET A 388 -17.19 -5.06 23.62
C MET A 388 -18.24 -5.08 24.73
N LEU A 389 -18.08 -4.21 25.73
CA LEU A 389 -19.04 -4.01 26.82
C LEU A 389 -19.50 -2.56 26.86
N PHE A 390 -20.79 -2.37 27.07
CA PHE A 390 -21.41 -1.06 27.22
C PHE A 390 -22.29 -1.06 28.47
N PHE A 391 -22.03 -0.14 29.38
CA PHE A 391 -22.81 0.04 30.59
C PHE A 391 -23.50 1.41 30.57
N ASP A 392 -24.70 1.44 31.14
CA ASP A 392 -25.38 2.71 31.42
C ASP A 392 -24.58 3.49 32.47
N ALA A 393 -24.31 4.77 32.17
CA ALA A 393 -23.47 5.59 33.03
C ALA A 393 -24.10 5.92 34.39
N TYR A 394 -25.42 5.76 34.56
CA TYR A 394 -26.16 6.16 35.75
C TYR A 394 -26.72 4.97 36.53
N SER A 395 -27.28 3.96 35.85
CA SER A 395 -27.75 2.74 36.53
C SER A 395 -26.66 1.68 36.67
N GLY A 396 -25.62 1.73 35.83
CA GLY A 396 -24.61 0.69 35.74
C GLY A 396 -25.14 -0.64 35.21
N GLU A 397 -26.29 -0.64 34.54
CA GLU A 397 -26.83 -1.81 33.83
C GLU A 397 -26.04 -2.09 32.54
N VAL A 398 -25.96 -3.37 32.17
CA VAL A 398 -25.35 -3.76 30.89
C VAL A 398 -26.30 -3.41 29.75
N LEU A 399 -25.91 -2.43 28.93
CA LEU A 399 -26.66 -2.04 27.73
C LEU A 399 -26.37 -2.99 26.56
N ARG A 400 -25.13 -3.47 26.46
CA ARG A 400 -24.71 -4.42 25.43
C ARG A 400 -23.43 -5.14 25.84
N HIS A 401 -23.41 -6.45 25.59
CA HIS A 401 -22.22 -7.29 25.69
C HIS A 401 -22.08 -8.05 24.38
N THR A 402 -20.92 -7.92 23.74
CA THR A 402 -20.59 -8.62 22.51
C THR A 402 -19.21 -9.27 22.65
N PRO A 403 -19.16 -10.54 23.08
CA PRO A 403 -17.94 -11.34 23.05
C PRO A 403 -17.30 -11.36 21.66
N TYR A 404 -15.97 -11.35 21.59
CA TYR A 404 -15.27 -11.42 20.30
C TYR A 404 -15.69 -12.62 19.42
N PRO A 405 -15.88 -13.85 19.96
CA PRO A 405 -16.37 -14.98 19.16
C PRO A 405 -17.74 -14.74 18.52
N GLN A 406 -18.58 -13.89 19.10
CA GLN A 406 -19.91 -13.55 18.61
C GLN A 406 -19.92 -12.33 17.66
N SER A 407 -18.76 -11.70 17.46
CA SER A 407 -18.63 -10.58 16.52
C SER A 407 -18.87 -11.03 15.08
N SER A 408 -19.40 -10.11 14.27
CA SER A 408 -19.68 -10.38 12.86
C SER A 408 -18.42 -10.74 12.07
N ALA A 409 -18.57 -11.47 10.96
CA ALA A 409 -17.45 -11.88 10.12
C ALA A 409 -16.65 -10.69 9.58
N GLY A 410 -17.32 -9.59 9.20
CA GLY A 410 -16.66 -8.35 8.77
C GLY A 410 -15.84 -7.69 9.87
N HIS A 411 -16.32 -7.75 11.12
CA HIS A 411 -15.59 -7.23 12.28
C HIS A 411 -14.31 -8.04 12.55
N LYS A 412 -14.43 -9.36 12.52
CA LYS A 412 -13.28 -10.28 12.65
C LYS A 412 -12.28 -10.03 11.52
N LEU A 413 -12.74 -9.96 10.27
CA LEU A 413 -11.88 -9.74 9.10
C LEU A 413 -11.11 -8.41 9.19
N TYR A 414 -11.77 -7.34 9.67
CA TYR A 414 -11.13 -6.04 9.88
C TYR A 414 -9.98 -6.14 10.89
N PHE A 415 -10.22 -6.72 12.07
CA PHE A 415 -9.18 -6.80 13.09
C PHE A 415 -8.10 -7.84 12.81
N TRP A 416 -8.43 -8.90 12.07
CA TRP A 416 -7.45 -9.81 11.49
C TRP A 416 -6.53 -9.08 10.51
N SER A 417 -7.09 -8.24 9.64
CA SER A 417 -6.31 -7.43 8.70
C SER A 417 -5.35 -6.51 9.44
N ILE A 418 -5.82 -5.81 10.48
CA ILE A 418 -4.94 -4.96 11.30
C ILE A 418 -3.83 -5.78 11.94
N SER A 419 -4.16 -6.90 12.58
CA SER A 419 -3.18 -7.74 13.29
C SER A 419 -2.15 -8.35 12.35
N PHE A 420 -2.55 -8.71 11.12
CA PHE A 420 -1.63 -9.16 10.09
C PHE A 420 -0.71 -8.02 9.63
N HIS A 421 -1.27 -6.84 9.34
CA HIS A 421 -0.49 -5.68 8.89
C HIS A 421 0.55 -5.22 9.92
N THR A 422 0.18 -5.24 11.21
CA THR A 422 1.09 -4.89 12.31
C THR A 422 2.04 -6.02 12.71
N GLY A 423 1.94 -7.20 12.07
CA GLY A 423 2.73 -8.39 12.38
C GLY A 423 2.53 -8.90 13.80
N GLN A 424 1.33 -8.73 14.32
CA GLN A 424 0.91 -9.20 15.65
C GLN A 424 0.10 -10.51 15.56
N PHE A 425 0.17 -11.19 14.42
CA PHE A 425 -0.39 -12.52 14.20
C PHE A 425 0.75 -13.51 13.98
N GLY A 426 0.63 -14.71 14.55
CA GLY A 426 1.52 -15.84 14.29
C GLY A 426 2.96 -15.62 14.76
N ASP A 427 3.14 -14.74 15.76
CA ASP A 427 4.39 -14.45 16.47
C ASP A 427 5.61 -14.21 15.58
N TRP A 428 6.80 -14.53 16.10
CA TRP A 428 8.07 -14.26 15.43
C TRP A 428 8.19 -14.90 14.04
N PRO A 429 7.66 -16.10 13.72
CA PRO A 429 7.79 -16.67 12.38
C PRO A 429 7.11 -15.80 11.31
N VAL A 430 5.87 -15.36 11.57
CA VAL A 430 5.16 -14.46 10.65
C VAL A 430 5.89 -13.12 10.58
N GLN A 431 6.36 -12.58 11.70
CA GLN A 431 7.16 -11.35 11.70
C GLN A 431 8.41 -11.48 10.83
N LEU A 432 9.13 -12.61 10.85
CA LEU A 432 10.29 -12.80 9.98
C LEU A 432 9.93 -12.86 8.49
N VAL A 433 8.80 -13.47 8.14
CA VAL A 433 8.30 -13.48 6.75
C VAL A 433 7.94 -12.06 6.30
N LEU A 434 7.22 -11.31 7.14
CA LEU A 434 6.87 -9.92 6.86
C LEU A 434 8.14 -9.05 6.74
N LEU A 435 9.10 -9.21 7.65
CA LEU A 435 10.40 -8.54 7.63
C LEU A 435 11.15 -8.83 6.33
N ALA A 436 11.27 -10.09 5.93
CA ALA A 436 11.93 -10.48 4.70
C ALA A 436 11.26 -9.84 3.47
N GLY A 437 9.93 -9.79 3.45
CA GLY A 437 9.14 -9.13 2.42
C GLY A 437 9.40 -7.62 2.33
N VAL A 438 9.36 -6.90 3.46
CA VAL A 438 9.57 -5.45 3.47
C VAL A 438 11.03 -5.08 3.17
N LEU A 439 12.01 -5.87 3.62
CA LEU A 439 13.43 -5.66 3.28
C LEU A 439 13.74 -5.89 1.79
N CYS A 440 12.87 -6.57 1.06
CA CYS A 440 12.98 -6.63 -0.39
C CYS A 440 12.65 -5.30 -1.07
N VAL A 441 11.93 -4.37 -0.45
CA VAL A 441 11.63 -3.05 -1.06
C VAL A 441 12.90 -2.25 -1.37
N PRO A 442 13.83 -1.99 -0.41
CA PRO A 442 15.09 -1.32 -0.72
C PRO A 442 15.95 -2.12 -1.70
N LEU A 443 15.94 -3.45 -1.63
CA LEU A 443 16.62 -4.30 -2.60
C LEU A 443 16.07 -4.11 -4.03
N LEU A 444 14.75 -4.08 -4.19
CA LEU A 444 14.06 -3.89 -5.47
C LEU A 444 14.34 -2.50 -6.03
N ALA A 445 14.25 -1.46 -5.19
CA ALA A 445 14.59 -0.10 -5.57
C ALA A 445 16.05 0.00 -6.04
N PHE A 446 17.00 -0.55 -5.28
CA PHE A 446 18.41 -0.57 -5.64
C PHE A 446 18.68 -1.32 -6.95
N THR A 447 18.21 -2.57 -7.05
CA THR A 447 18.45 -3.42 -8.22
C THR A 447 17.77 -2.88 -9.48
N GLY A 448 16.56 -2.32 -9.35
CA GLY A 448 15.83 -1.69 -10.46
C GLY A 448 16.53 -0.44 -10.97
N THR A 449 16.89 0.47 -10.06
CA THR A 449 17.57 1.74 -10.38
C THR A 449 18.93 1.49 -11.01
N MET A 450 19.75 0.62 -10.41
CA MET A 450 21.07 0.29 -10.94
C MET A 450 21.01 -0.36 -12.31
N SER A 451 20.06 -1.28 -12.51
CA SER A 451 19.86 -1.95 -13.80
C SER A 451 19.44 -0.94 -14.89
N TRP A 452 18.65 0.07 -14.54
CA TRP A 452 18.26 1.15 -15.45
C TRP A 452 19.45 2.06 -15.81
N LEU A 453 20.19 2.56 -14.81
CA LEU A 453 21.36 3.43 -15.02
C LEU A 453 22.41 2.76 -15.90
N GLN A 454 22.72 1.49 -15.62
CA GLN A 454 23.71 0.73 -16.40
C GLN A 454 23.29 0.55 -17.87
N ARG A 455 22.00 0.26 -18.13
CA ARG A 455 21.49 0.17 -19.51
C ARG A 455 21.52 1.52 -20.23
N ARG A 456 21.16 2.60 -19.52
CA ARG A 456 21.20 3.96 -20.07
C ARG A 456 22.61 4.36 -20.47
N ASN A 457 23.59 4.11 -19.59
CA ASN A 457 24.99 4.44 -19.85
C ASN A 457 25.56 3.60 -20.99
N ALA A 458 25.24 2.31 -21.06
CA ALA A 458 25.64 1.45 -22.18
C ALA A 458 25.03 1.92 -23.52
N ALA A 459 23.78 2.36 -23.53
CA ALA A 459 23.14 2.92 -24.73
C ALA A 459 23.80 4.24 -25.15
N ALA A 460 24.14 5.11 -24.20
CA ALA A 460 24.86 6.36 -24.47
C ALA A 460 26.27 6.11 -25.03
N ALA A 461 27.01 5.17 -24.45
CA ALA A 461 28.34 4.79 -24.92
C ALA A 461 28.30 4.23 -26.36
N ARG A 462 27.32 3.39 -26.68
CA ARG A 462 27.12 2.88 -28.05
C ARG A 462 26.80 4.00 -29.04
N ARG A 463 25.96 4.96 -28.66
CA ARG A 463 25.64 6.12 -29.52
C ARG A 463 26.88 6.98 -29.79
N ARG A 464 27.72 7.21 -28.77
CA ARG A 464 29.00 7.90 -28.92
C ARG A 464 29.93 7.17 -29.88
N ALA A 465 30.14 5.87 -29.67
CA ALA A 465 30.99 5.06 -30.55
C ALA A 465 30.52 5.07 -32.02
N VAL A 466 29.20 5.04 -32.27
CA VAL A 466 28.65 5.15 -33.63
C VAL A 466 28.87 6.56 -34.22
N ALA A 467 28.72 7.61 -33.41
CA ALA A 467 28.98 8.98 -33.85
C ALA A 467 30.47 9.20 -34.17
N ASP A 468 31.37 8.68 -33.33
CA ASP A 468 32.82 8.76 -33.53
C ASP A 468 33.24 8.02 -34.81
N GLN A 469 32.65 6.86 -35.09
CA GLN A 469 32.87 6.13 -36.34
C GLN A 469 32.36 6.89 -37.57
N ALA A 470 31.20 7.55 -37.48
CA ALA A 470 30.66 8.33 -38.59
C ALA A 470 31.49 9.60 -38.88
N GLY A 471 32.04 10.25 -37.84
CA GLY A 471 32.91 11.43 -37.98
C GLY A 471 34.32 11.13 -38.47
N GLN A 472 34.79 9.87 -38.38
CA GLN A 472 36.07 9.44 -38.96
C GLN A 472 35.95 9.06 -40.45
N THR A 473 34.74 8.88 -40.97
CA THR A 473 34.48 8.52 -42.37
C THR A 473 34.07 9.71 -43.26
N SER A 474 34.00 10.92 -42.69
CA SER A 474 33.80 12.19 -43.39
C SER A 474 35.10 12.98 -43.43
#